data_AF-A0A9E0LJ01-F1
#
_entry.id   AF-A0A9E0LJ01-F1
#
_cell.length_a   1.000
_cell.length_b   1.000
_cell.length_c   1.000
_cell.angle_alpha   90.00
_cell.angle_beta   90.00
_cell.angle_gamma   90.00
#
_symmetry.space_group_name_H-M   'P 1'
#
loop_
_entity.id
_entity.type
_entity.pdbx_description
1 polymer ?
#
loop_
_entity_poly.entity_id
_entity_poly.type
_entity_poly.pdbx_seq_one_letter_code
_entity_poly.pdbx_strand_id
1 'polypeptide(L)'
;MVSDKPAEDRLTRIINRLSQDPQYTPEESKRLKAERESAFGTTFEWAELQQDLSIAVNIEQWLLDGTQGHGNSISAPGDEDYECLLKSHNLLKPGDASTIVKSLVDGVWVVQDDGE
;
A
#
# COMPACT_ATOMS: atom_id res chain seq x y z
N MET A 1 -15.83 -3.14 -49.45
CA MET A 1 -15.90 -4.26 -48.49
C MET A 1 -15.21 -3.79 -47.22
N VAL A 2 -15.99 -3.39 -46.21
CA VAL A 2 -15.44 -3.08 -44.88
C VAL A 2 -15.35 -4.42 -44.16
N SER A 3 -14.13 -4.77 -43.77
CA SER A 3 -13.80 -6.04 -43.14
C SER A 3 -14.45 -6.13 -41.75
N ASP A 4 -15.48 -6.97 -41.63
CA ASP A 4 -15.98 -7.46 -40.35
C ASP A 4 -14.89 -8.33 -39.72
N LYS A 5 -14.09 -7.74 -38.81
CA LYS A 5 -13.27 -8.54 -37.90
C LYS A 5 -14.23 -9.28 -36.96
N PRO A 6 -14.18 -10.62 -36.88
CA PRO A 6 -15.02 -11.36 -35.96
C PRO A 6 -14.72 -10.88 -34.52
N ALA A 7 -15.77 -10.56 -33.77
CA ALA A 7 -15.65 -10.11 -32.39
C ALA A 7 -14.89 -11.15 -31.57
N GLU A 8 -13.79 -10.74 -30.94
CA GLU A 8 -12.89 -11.63 -30.22
C GLU A 8 -13.62 -12.26 -29.03
N ASP A 9 -13.64 -13.59 -28.95
CA ASP A 9 -14.31 -14.33 -27.87
C ASP A 9 -13.71 -13.99 -26.49
N ARG A 10 -14.54 -14.06 -25.44
CA ARG A 10 -14.14 -13.69 -24.06
C ARG A 10 -12.95 -14.51 -23.57
N LEU A 11 -12.90 -15.79 -23.93
CA LEU A 11 -11.80 -16.68 -23.56
C LEU A 11 -10.49 -16.22 -24.22
N THR A 12 -10.53 -15.92 -25.53
CA THR A 12 -9.37 -15.43 -26.30
C THR A 12 -8.82 -14.13 -25.73
N ARG A 13 -9.68 -13.19 -25.32
CA ARG A 13 -9.26 -11.96 -24.64
C ARG A 13 -8.55 -12.22 -23.31
N ILE A 14 -9.03 -13.17 -22.52
CA ILE A 14 -8.40 -13.54 -21.25
C ILE A 14 -7.04 -14.20 -21.49
N ILE A 15 -6.96 -15.13 -22.44
CA ILE A 15 -5.70 -15.83 -22.80
C ILE A 15 -4.68 -14.84 -23.31
N ASN A 16 -5.07 -13.90 -24.18
CA ASN A 16 -4.19 -12.86 -24.71
C ASN A 16 -3.68 -11.95 -23.58
N ARG A 17 -4.55 -11.60 -22.62
CA ARG A 17 -4.15 -10.83 -21.43
C ARG A 17 -3.14 -11.59 -20.57
N LEU A 18 -3.43 -12.85 -20.22
CA LEU A 18 -2.54 -13.69 -19.40
C LEU A 18 -1.21 -14.00 -20.10
N SER A 19 -1.22 -14.11 -21.43
CA SER A 19 0.00 -14.34 -22.23
C SER A 19 0.87 -13.08 -22.35
N GLN A 20 0.31 -11.90 -22.07
CA GLN A 20 1.04 -10.63 -22.03
C GLN A 20 1.59 -10.32 -20.64
N ASP A 21 1.13 -11.03 -19.60
CA ASP A 21 1.68 -10.87 -18.26
C ASP A 21 3.14 -11.34 -18.23
N PRO A 22 4.03 -10.65 -17.48
CA PRO A 22 5.42 -11.06 -17.34
C PRO A 22 5.51 -12.51 -16.85
N GLN A 23 6.13 -13.38 -17.65
CA GLN A 23 6.40 -14.76 -17.27
C GLN A 23 7.64 -14.78 -16.38
N TYR A 24 7.44 -14.85 -15.07
CA TYR A 24 8.53 -14.98 -14.12
C TYR A 24 9.17 -16.37 -14.24
N THR A 25 10.49 -16.40 -14.24
CA THR A 25 11.26 -17.64 -14.05
C THR A 25 10.91 -18.28 -12.70
N PRO A 26 11.19 -19.59 -12.50
CA PRO A 26 11.01 -20.23 -11.21
C PRO A 26 11.77 -19.53 -10.06
N GLU A 27 12.95 -18.97 -10.36
CA GLU A 27 13.78 -18.25 -9.39
C GLU A 27 13.16 -16.90 -9.01
N GLU A 28 12.68 -16.13 -9.99
CA GLU A 28 11.98 -14.87 -9.75
C GLU A 28 10.68 -15.09 -8.97
N SER A 29 9.93 -16.13 -9.32
CA SER A 29 8.70 -16.49 -8.61
C SER A 29 8.99 -16.82 -7.13
N LYS A 30 10.08 -17.55 -6.87
CA LYS A 30 10.49 -17.87 -5.49
C LYS A 30 10.94 -16.63 -4.73
N ARG A 31 11.70 -15.73 -5.37
CA ARG A 31 12.12 -14.45 -4.78
C ARG A 31 10.91 -13.57 -4.43
N LEU A 32 10.00 -13.37 -5.38
CA LEU A 32 8.79 -12.58 -5.18
C LEU A 32 7.90 -13.18 -4.09
N LYS A 33 7.83 -14.51 -3.99
CA LYS A 33 7.13 -15.18 -2.89
C LYS A 33 7.78 -14.87 -1.54
N ALA A 34 9.11 -14.98 -1.44
CA ALA A 34 9.83 -14.67 -0.21
C ALA A 34 9.68 -13.18 0.20
N GLU A 35 9.71 -12.26 -0.77
CA GLU A 35 9.47 -10.83 -0.54
C GLU A 35 8.05 -10.60 0.01
N ARG A 36 7.03 -11.23 -0.58
CA ARG A 36 5.65 -11.15 -0.07
C ARG A 36 5.51 -11.71 1.35
N GLU A 37 6.09 -12.87 1.60
CA GLU A 37 6.06 -13.49 2.93
C GLU A 37 6.78 -12.65 3.98
N SER A 38 7.86 -11.95 3.61
CA SER A 38 8.54 -11.01 4.50
C SER A 38 7.74 -9.76 4.83
N ALA A 39 6.79 -9.39 3.95
CA ALA A 39 5.89 -8.26 4.18
C ALA A 39 4.70 -8.62 5.10
N PHE A 40 4.46 -9.90 5.42
CA PHE A 40 3.34 -10.27 6.28
C PHE A 40 3.50 -9.70 7.69
N GLY A 41 2.41 -9.18 8.24
CA GLY A 41 2.44 -8.47 9.51
C GLY A 41 3.17 -7.13 9.41
N THR A 42 3.06 -6.42 8.29
CA THR A 42 3.58 -5.05 8.14
C THR A 42 2.46 -4.06 7.86
N THR A 43 2.63 -2.82 8.30
CA THR A 43 1.74 -1.71 7.99
C THR A 43 2.59 -0.51 7.58
N PHE A 44 2.21 0.12 6.49
CA PHE A 44 2.78 1.36 5.97
C PHE A 44 1.72 2.45 6.17
N GLU A 45 2.06 3.47 6.94
CA GLU A 45 1.18 4.60 7.20
C GLU A 45 1.87 5.86 6.71
N TRP A 46 1.34 6.45 5.64
CA TRP A 46 1.79 7.72 5.11
C TRP A 46 0.84 8.83 5.56
N ALA A 47 1.39 9.98 5.94
CA ALA A 47 0.60 11.16 6.28
C ALA A 47 1.23 12.45 5.73
N GLU A 48 0.39 13.40 5.33
CA GLU A 48 0.81 14.73 4.87
C GLU A 48 -0.09 15.82 5.44
N LEU A 49 0.53 16.87 5.97
CA LEU A 49 -0.16 18.09 6.39
C LEU A 49 -0.45 18.98 5.17
N GLN A 50 -1.73 19.11 4.83
CA GLN A 50 -2.22 19.85 3.68
C GLN A 50 -2.21 21.37 3.92
N GLN A 51 -2.42 22.14 2.84
CA GLN A 51 -2.45 23.61 2.88
C GLN A 51 -3.62 24.17 3.71
N ASP A 52 -4.71 23.44 3.83
CA ASP A 52 -5.87 23.80 4.66
C ASP A 52 -5.73 23.34 6.13
N LEU A 53 -4.53 22.88 6.52
CA LEU A 53 -4.19 22.32 7.83
C LEU A 53 -4.83 20.97 8.15
N SER A 54 -5.56 20.35 7.22
CA SER A 54 -5.97 18.96 7.37
C SER A 54 -4.79 18.00 7.14
N ILE A 55 -4.88 16.79 7.68
CA ILE A 55 -3.89 15.73 7.48
C ILE A 55 -4.52 14.65 6.62
N ALA A 56 -3.96 14.42 5.44
CA ALA A 56 -4.31 13.28 4.61
C ALA A 56 -3.50 12.06 5.07
N VAL A 57 -4.16 10.92 5.25
CA VAL A 57 -3.53 9.68 5.70
C VAL A 57 -3.85 8.56 4.71
N ASN A 58 -2.84 7.75 4.40
CA ASN A 58 -2.97 6.52 3.65
C ASN A 58 -2.32 5.36 4.42
N ILE A 59 -3.03 4.25 4.55
CA ILE A 59 -2.56 3.06 5.25
C ILE A 59 -2.64 1.87 4.30
N GLU A 60 -1.52 1.18 4.13
CA GLU A 60 -1.44 -0.13 3.50
C GLU A 60 -0.99 -1.16 4.54
N GLN A 61 -1.76 -2.23 4.70
CA GLN A 61 -1.50 -3.26 5.69
C GLN A 61 -1.45 -4.64 5.05
N TRP A 62 -0.48 -5.45 5.46
CA TRP A 62 -0.36 -6.86 5.14
C TRP A 62 -0.60 -7.68 6.41
N LEU A 63 -1.68 -8.45 6.45
CA LEU A 63 -2.01 -9.31 7.58
C LEU A 63 -1.19 -10.61 7.53
N LEU A 64 -1.15 -11.32 8.67
CA LEU A 64 -0.41 -12.59 8.80
C LEU A 64 -0.96 -13.72 7.93
N ASP A 65 -2.23 -13.63 7.54
CA ASP A 65 -2.86 -14.57 6.60
C ASP A 65 -2.57 -14.25 5.12
N GLY A 66 -1.77 -13.20 4.87
CA GLY A 66 -1.39 -12.74 3.55
C GLY A 66 -2.42 -11.85 2.84
N THR A 67 -3.51 -11.49 3.51
CA THR A 67 -4.47 -10.51 2.99
C THR A 67 -3.94 -9.09 3.09
N GLN A 68 -4.35 -8.24 2.15
CA GLN A 68 -3.97 -6.84 2.09
C GLN A 68 -5.17 -5.96 2.43
N GLY A 69 -4.98 -5.03 3.38
CA GLY A 69 -5.90 -3.95 3.70
C GLY A 69 -5.39 -2.62 3.15
N HIS A 70 -6.32 -1.78 2.69
CA HIS A 70 -6.04 -0.40 2.32
C HIS A 70 -7.05 0.52 2.97
N GLY A 71 -6.59 1.65 3.49
CA GLY A 71 -7.43 2.67 4.11
C GLY A 71 -6.91 4.05 3.81
N ASN A 72 -7.82 5.00 3.64
CA ASN A 72 -7.49 6.41 3.53
C ASN A 72 -8.44 7.23 4.40
N SER A 73 -7.92 8.30 4.99
CA SER A 73 -8.69 9.22 5.79
C SER A 73 -8.14 10.63 5.69
N ILE A 74 -8.94 11.59 6.12
CA ILE A 74 -8.55 12.99 6.28
C ILE A 74 -8.95 13.38 7.70
N SER A 75 -8.04 14.00 8.43
CA SER A 75 -8.28 14.50 9.79
C SER A 75 -8.08 16.01 9.81
N ALA A 76 -9.10 16.75 10.25
CA ALA A 76 -9.06 18.21 10.40
C ALA A 76 -8.74 18.62 11.85
N PRO A 77 -8.30 19.86 12.09
CA PRO A 77 -8.11 20.37 13.43
C PRO A 77 -9.40 20.24 14.27
N GLY A 78 -9.29 19.56 15.41
CA GLY A 78 -10.41 19.28 16.31
C GLY A 78 -10.95 17.84 16.23
N ASP A 79 -10.51 17.05 15.24
CA ASP A 79 -10.76 15.61 15.22
C ASP A 79 -9.91 14.89 16.27
N GLU A 80 -10.39 13.75 16.77
CA GLU A 80 -9.73 13.00 17.86
C GLU A 80 -8.31 12.54 17.50
N ASP A 81 -8.08 12.20 16.23
CA ASP A 81 -6.80 11.65 15.75
C ASP A 81 -5.78 12.72 15.33
N TYR A 82 -6.20 13.99 15.18
CA TYR A 82 -5.41 15.04 14.55
C TYR A 82 -4.07 15.30 15.25
N GLU A 83 -4.11 15.56 16.56
CA GLU A 83 -2.92 15.84 17.36
C GLU A 83 -1.98 14.63 17.47
N CYS A 84 -2.55 13.42 17.45
CA CYS A 84 -1.79 12.19 17.44
C CYS A 84 -0.97 12.07 16.15
N LEU A 85 -1.62 12.30 15.00
CA LEU A 85 -1.00 12.25 13.68
C LEU A 85 0.10 13.30 13.52
N LEU A 86 -0.16 14.56 13.93
CA LEU A 86 0.86 15.61 13.92
C LEU A 86 2.14 15.18 14.64
N LYS A 87 1.97 14.62 15.84
CA LYS A 87 3.10 14.23 16.69
C LYS A 87 3.81 12.98 16.19
N SER A 88 3.06 11.94 15.81
CA SER A 88 3.68 10.67 15.37
C SER A 88 4.46 10.85 14.07
N HIS A 89 3.93 11.66 13.15
CA HIS A 89 4.54 11.91 11.85
C HIS A 89 5.44 13.15 11.82
N ASN A 90 5.57 13.87 12.95
CA ASN A 90 6.36 15.11 13.08
C ASN A 90 6.04 16.14 11.99
N LEU A 91 4.73 16.37 11.76
CA LEU A 91 4.24 17.30 10.73
C LEU A 91 4.13 18.71 11.36
N LEU A 92 5.00 19.64 10.96
CA LEU A 92 5.12 20.96 11.60
C LEU A 92 4.55 22.09 10.75
N LYS A 93 4.52 21.92 9.43
CA LYS A 93 4.00 22.92 8.48
C LYS A 93 3.35 22.26 7.27
N PRO A 94 2.46 22.97 6.55
CA PRO A 94 1.91 22.48 5.30
C PRO A 94 2.98 22.03 4.29
N GLY A 95 2.76 20.86 3.70
CA GLY A 95 3.68 20.17 2.81
C GLY A 95 4.68 19.25 3.51
N ASP A 96 4.71 19.22 4.84
CA ASP A 96 5.41 18.15 5.55
C ASP A 96 4.66 16.83 5.33
N ALA A 97 5.42 15.78 5.03
CA ALA A 97 4.92 14.43 4.87
C ALA A 97 5.88 13.44 5.52
N SER A 98 5.35 12.35 6.03
CA SER A 98 6.12 11.29 6.68
C SER A 98 5.49 9.92 6.39
N THR A 99 6.31 8.89 6.48
CA THR A 99 5.89 7.49 6.41
C THR A 99 6.38 6.79 7.66
N ILE A 100 5.48 6.09 8.34
CA ILE A 100 5.81 5.21 9.45
C ILE A 100 5.55 3.78 9.01
N VAL A 101 6.57 2.93 9.14
CA VAL A 101 6.45 1.48 8.92
C VAL A 101 6.32 0.81 10.29
N LYS A 102 5.35 -0.10 10.42
CA LYS A 102 5.12 -0.89 11.63
C LYS A 102 5.16 -2.38 11.28
N SER A 103 5.71 -3.19 12.18
CA SER A 103 5.67 -4.65 12.08
C SER A 103 5.02 -5.28 13.29
N LEU A 104 4.32 -6.39 13.07
CA LEU A 104 3.69 -7.18 14.12
C LEU A 104 4.71 -8.15 14.70
N VAL A 105 5.24 -7.84 15.88
CA VAL A 105 6.19 -8.67 16.62
C VAL A 105 5.51 -9.15 17.90
N ASP A 106 5.43 -10.47 18.09
CA ASP A 106 4.79 -11.11 19.25
C ASP A 106 3.36 -10.60 19.55
N GLY A 107 2.60 -10.28 18.49
CA GLY A 107 1.22 -9.79 18.58
C GLY A 107 1.08 -8.29 18.87
N VAL A 108 2.19 -7.54 18.88
CA VAL A 108 2.21 -6.09 19.09
C VAL A 108 2.78 -5.38 17.86
N TRP A 109 2.15 -4.28 17.44
CA TRP A 109 2.67 -3.44 16.37
C TRP A 109 3.82 -2.56 16.89
N VAL A 110 5.00 -2.74 16.32
CA VAL A 110 6.22 -2.02 16.67
C VAL A 110 6.63 -1.18 15.47
N VAL A 111 6.91 0.10 15.69
CA VAL A 111 7.47 0.97 14.64
C VAL A 111 8.85 0.43 14.27
N GLN A 112 9.07 0.21 12.98
CA GLN A 112 10.41 -0.05 12.47
C GLN A 112 11.15 1.28 12.47
N ASP A 113 12.17 1.42 13.30
CA ASP A 113 13.15 2.48 13.09
C ASP A 113 13.86 2.18 11.77
N ASP A 114 13.87 3.16 10.86
CA ASP A 114 14.74 3.15 9.69
C ASP A 114 16.17 3.14 10.22
N GLY A 115 16.73 1.93 10.39
CA GLY A 115 18.09 1.76 10.85
C GLY A 115 19.04 2.55 9.96
N GLU A 116 19.81 3.47 10.57
CA GLU A 116 21.00 4.07 9.96
C GLU A 116 22.02 3.00 9.53
#